data_AF-A0A3E0W5F2-F1
#
_entry.id   AF-A0A3E0W5F2-F1
#
_cell.length_a   1.000
_cell.length_b   1.000
_cell.length_c   1.000
_cell.angle_alpha   90.00
_cell.angle_beta   90.00
_cell.angle_gamma   90.00
#
_symmetry.space_group_name_H-M   'P 1'
#
loop_
_entity.id
_entity.type
_entity.pdbx_description
1 polymer ?
#
loop_
_entity_poly.entity_id
_entity_poly.type
_entity_poly.pdbx_seq_one_letter_code
_entity_poly.pdbx_strand_id
1 'polypeptide(L)'
;MSLTVRQNGSLVENSFVCSQCVWATGRYLRAGQLGDVFSDFTADEEQWKERFREVVVRNRIRTGGDTTVSTSTHLLDKEDLWDLVTAAVHLAGVEGKLTLGGEGLGLWISSRQIPLRDEQPDPEQSSDFLNSFFSRDLHELSKRGLGPESVRRYLGSGPARERIDVGENPGVVYDSVAPDLIPDGRWPADPTQALSVSQQFAVNRIIADVADSSDGLFAVNGPPDTGKTTMLRDIVAALVTRRAQALAEFARPSDAFTKTEYSWISKTDKRRSVRQLRHSVRGAEIIIASSNNGAVDNISLEIPGEKAVFEGYRDVSDYFTDIATALLRSGREPHGGTETGGSGDAENTAWGLVSGRLGSASNRSAFANTLMFGARQAGKGAEKTIGLSDYLGASPRQDVMPWGTARVAFFVARDRVDRLRVERQGLHLAHRERPGLVASIAADRSQLDRLERQLSAAENSAALCRLTVSATAVDEQKARTDVAAHSAAKPNALEVVFTLGRSVKTWRAAQEELTAKLMAMSGA
;
A
#
# COMPACT_ATOMS: atom_id res chain seq x y z
N MET A 1 -9.18 29.10 9.84
CA MET A 1 -9.41 29.65 11.19
C MET A 1 -10.83 29.32 11.60
N SER A 2 -11.09 29.28 12.91
CA SER A 2 -12.41 29.06 13.50
C SER A 2 -12.67 30.19 14.50
N LEU A 3 -13.92 30.64 14.60
CA LEU A 3 -14.37 31.63 15.56
C LEU A 3 -15.83 31.35 15.92
N THR A 4 -16.26 31.75 17.11
CA THR A 4 -17.64 31.58 17.56
C THR A 4 -18.32 32.94 17.67
N VAL A 5 -19.53 33.03 17.14
CA VAL A 5 -20.42 34.18 17.30
C VAL A 5 -21.66 33.78 18.09
N ARG A 6 -22.16 34.71 18.91
CA ARG A 6 -23.42 34.54 19.64
C ARG A 6 -24.62 34.70 18.71
N GLN A 7 -25.80 34.32 19.20
CA GLN A 7 -27.06 34.46 18.45
C GLN A 7 -27.36 35.90 18.00
N ASN A 8 -26.88 36.90 18.75
CA ASN A 8 -27.00 38.32 18.42
C ASN A 8 -25.92 38.82 17.43
N GLY A 9 -25.11 37.91 16.87
CA GLY A 9 -24.02 38.21 15.93
C GLY A 9 -22.74 38.75 16.58
N SER A 10 -22.68 38.91 17.90
CA SER A 10 -21.44 39.36 18.57
C SER A 10 -20.40 38.25 18.62
N LEU A 11 -19.14 38.63 18.49
CA LEU A 11 -18.01 37.73 18.58
C LEU A 11 -17.82 37.26 20.03
N VAL A 12 -17.60 35.95 20.22
CA VAL A 12 -17.22 35.39 21.51
C VAL A 12 -15.72 35.61 21.72
N GLU A 13 -15.36 36.29 22.79
CA GLU A 13 -13.95 36.53 23.14
C GLU A 13 -13.19 35.22 23.36
N ASN A 14 -11.94 35.17 22.89
CA ASN A 14 -11.07 33.99 22.98
C ASN A 14 -11.60 32.71 22.30
N SER A 15 -12.63 32.82 21.44
CA SER A 15 -13.12 31.67 20.65
C SER A 15 -12.31 31.40 19.38
N PHE A 16 -11.33 32.26 19.09
CA PHE A 16 -10.53 32.19 17.88
C PHE A 16 -9.51 31.05 17.94
N VAL A 17 -9.51 30.22 16.90
CA VAL A 17 -8.56 29.14 16.71
C VAL A 17 -7.96 29.21 15.31
N CYS A 18 -6.63 29.22 15.24
CA CYS A 18 -5.90 29.09 13.98
C CYS A 18 -5.55 27.64 13.69
N SER A 19 -5.31 27.35 12.41
CA SER A 19 -4.91 26.01 11.98
C SER A 19 -3.41 25.76 12.19
N GLN A 20 -3.09 24.73 12.96
CA GLN A 20 -1.75 24.16 13.11
C GLN A 20 -1.15 23.74 11.77
N CYS A 21 -1.97 23.28 10.81
CA CYS A 21 -1.49 22.91 9.47
C CYS A 21 -0.90 24.12 8.72
N VAL A 22 -1.59 25.26 8.77
CA VAL A 22 -1.14 26.51 8.13
C VAL A 22 0.12 27.04 8.83
N TRP A 23 0.14 27.01 10.16
CA TRP A 23 1.31 27.34 10.97
C TRP A 23 2.54 26.49 10.58
N ALA A 24 2.36 25.17 10.61
CA ALA A 24 3.39 24.17 10.30
C ALA A 24 3.95 24.37 8.89
N THR A 25 3.07 24.65 7.92
CA THR A 25 3.45 24.91 6.53
C THR A 25 4.40 26.10 6.44
N GLY A 26 4.09 27.22 7.09
CA GLY A 26 4.95 28.40 7.03
C GLY A 26 6.26 28.26 7.81
N ARG A 27 6.29 27.46 8.88
CA ARG A 27 7.55 27.05 9.54
C ARG A 27 8.40 26.19 8.61
N TYR A 28 7.80 25.17 7.99
CA TYR A 28 8.49 24.29 7.04
C TYR A 28 9.06 25.07 5.84
N LEU A 29 8.29 25.98 5.26
CA LEU A 29 8.74 26.79 4.12
C LEU A 29 9.93 27.70 4.47
N ARG A 30 10.05 28.14 5.73
CA ARG A 30 11.18 28.97 6.20
C ARG A 30 12.43 28.15 6.52
N ALA A 31 12.26 27.00 7.17
CA ALA A 31 13.37 26.23 7.73
C ALA A 31 13.78 25.01 6.90
N GLY A 32 12.93 24.55 5.96
CA GLY A 32 13.16 23.37 5.14
C GLY A 32 13.06 22.03 5.90
N GLN A 33 12.64 22.03 7.17
CA GLN A 33 12.50 20.82 7.99
C GLN A 33 11.28 20.87 8.91
N LEU A 34 10.69 19.70 9.19
CA LEU A 34 9.54 19.55 10.09
C LEU A 34 9.96 19.44 11.58
N GLY A 35 11.23 19.23 11.89
CA GLY A 35 11.71 19.13 13.28
C GLY A 35 11.39 20.38 14.13
N ASP A 36 11.36 21.56 13.52
CA ASP A 36 10.99 22.84 14.17
C ASP A 36 9.46 23.04 14.28
N VAL A 37 8.65 22.20 13.64
CA VAL A 37 7.18 22.21 13.73
C VAL A 37 6.68 21.61 15.05
N PHE A 38 7.56 20.97 15.81
CA PHE A 38 7.29 20.63 17.21
C PHE A 38 7.87 21.70 18.15
N SER A 39 8.16 22.91 17.71
CA SER A 39 8.30 24.03 18.66
C SER A 39 6.96 24.30 19.35
N ASP A 40 6.97 25.02 20.48
CA ASP A 40 5.76 25.25 21.27
C ASP A 40 4.74 26.09 20.49
N PHE A 41 3.85 25.42 19.74
CA PHE A 41 2.72 26.03 19.04
C PHE A 41 1.92 26.94 19.98
N THR A 42 1.85 26.62 21.27
CA THR A 42 1.15 27.42 22.27
C THR A 42 1.76 28.82 22.40
N ALA A 43 3.08 28.98 22.28
CA ALA A 43 3.72 30.30 22.35
C ALA A 43 3.37 31.17 21.14
N ASP A 44 3.34 30.60 19.94
CA ASP A 44 2.95 31.31 18.71
C ASP A 44 1.42 31.54 18.67
N GLU A 45 0.64 30.61 19.21
CA GLU A 45 -0.81 30.74 19.32
C GLU A 45 -1.22 31.90 20.24
N GLU A 46 -0.51 32.13 21.34
CA GLU A 46 -0.76 33.29 22.20
C GLU A 46 -0.42 34.61 21.47
N GLN A 47 0.65 34.65 20.67
CA GLN A 47 0.94 35.80 19.81
C GLN A 47 -0.17 36.04 18.78
N TRP A 48 -0.75 34.96 18.25
CA TRP A 48 -1.88 35.04 17.31
C TRP A 48 -3.15 35.55 17.98
N LYS A 49 -3.47 35.07 19.18
CA LYS A 49 -4.59 35.58 19.96
C LYS A 49 -4.44 37.06 20.26
N GLU A 50 -3.22 37.52 20.54
CA GLU A 50 -2.96 38.94 20.77
C GLU A 50 -3.17 39.78 19.50
N ARG A 51 -2.62 39.37 18.36
CA ARG A 51 -2.87 40.04 17.07
C ARG A 51 -4.33 40.02 16.65
N PHE A 52 -5.04 38.95 16.96
CA PHE A 52 -6.48 38.87 16.77
C PHE A 52 -7.22 39.93 17.60
N ARG A 53 -6.88 40.08 18.89
CA ARG A 53 -7.44 41.12 19.77
C ARG A 53 -7.16 42.52 19.22
N GLU A 54 -5.96 42.77 18.71
CA GLU A 54 -5.63 44.05 18.08
C GLU A 54 -6.51 44.37 16.88
N VAL A 55 -6.77 43.39 15.99
CA VAL A 55 -7.68 43.60 14.83
C VAL A 55 -9.10 43.85 15.31
N VAL A 56 -9.59 43.09 16.28
CA VAL A 56 -10.92 43.28 16.88
C VAL A 56 -11.09 44.69 17.46
N VAL A 57 -10.08 45.18 18.19
CA VAL A 57 -10.08 46.53 18.78
C VAL A 57 -9.95 47.61 17.70
N ARG A 58 -9.02 47.44 16.75
CA ARG A 58 -8.77 48.38 15.64
C ARG A 58 -10.03 48.59 14.81
N ASN A 59 -10.71 47.50 14.48
CA ASN A 59 -11.91 47.52 13.64
C ASN A 59 -13.17 47.78 14.47
N ARG A 60 -13.10 47.85 15.81
CA ARG A 60 -14.24 48.10 16.71
C ARG A 60 -15.35 47.04 16.59
N ILE A 61 -14.95 45.77 16.41
CA ILE A 61 -15.86 44.62 16.28
C ILE A 61 -16.54 44.34 17.63
N ARG A 62 -17.85 44.09 17.61
CA ARG A 62 -18.62 43.81 18.83
C ARG A 62 -18.26 42.48 19.48
N THR A 63 -17.71 42.54 20.70
CA THR A 63 -17.45 41.39 21.58
C THR A 63 -18.40 41.37 22.78
N GLY A 64 -18.67 40.18 23.34
CA GLY A 64 -19.36 40.03 24.63
C GLY A 64 -20.90 40.01 24.59
N GLY A 65 -21.52 39.95 25.78
CA GLY A 65 -22.97 40.00 26.00
C GLY A 65 -23.44 41.38 26.48
N ASP A 66 -24.75 41.60 26.55
CA ASP A 66 -25.42 42.90 26.75
C ASP A 66 -25.04 43.72 28.01
N THR A 67 -24.06 43.29 28.83
CA THR A 67 -23.74 43.91 30.13
C THR A 67 -22.34 44.51 30.25
N THR A 68 -21.49 44.49 29.22
CA THR A 68 -20.20 45.18 29.23
C THR A 68 -20.24 46.42 28.33
N VAL A 69 -19.89 47.59 28.89
CA VAL A 69 -19.73 48.84 28.14
C VAL A 69 -18.65 48.62 27.09
N SER A 70 -19.06 48.37 25.85
CA SER A 70 -18.15 48.09 24.74
C SER A 70 -17.98 49.34 23.89
N THR A 71 -16.73 49.70 23.58
CA THR A 71 -16.35 50.71 22.58
C THR A 71 -16.56 50.23 21.13
N SER A 72 -17.12 49.04 20.94
CA SER A 72 -17.39 48.42 19.65
C SER A 72 -18.71 48.87 19.02
N THR A 73 -18.74 49.08 17.71
CA THR A 73 -19.88 49.74 17.03
C THR A 73 -20.64 48.87 16.04
N HIS A 74 -20.08 47.77 15.52
CA HIS A 74 -20.76 46.93 14.52
C HIS A 74 -20.48 45.42 14.66
N LEU A 75 -21.31 44.62 13.99
CA LEU A 75 -21.20 43.16 13.93
C LEU A 75 -20.11 42.75 12.94
N LEU A 76 -19.51 41.57 13.15
CA LEU A 76 -18.48 41.02 12.28
C LEU A 76 -18.94 40.98 10.81
N ASP A 77 -18.23 41.67 9.94
CA ASP A 77 -18.54 41.74 8.51
C ASP A 77 -17.47 41.08 7.62
N LYS A 78 -17.61 41.24 6.31
CA LYS A 78 -16.71 40.65 5.32
C LYS A 78 -15.30 41.26 5.38
N GLU A 79 -15.18 42.57 5.58
CA GLU A 79 -13.89 43.26 5.62
C GLU A 79 -13.12 42.85 6.87
N ASP A 80 -13.81 42.74 8.00
CA ASP A 80 -13.26 42.22 9.25
C ASP A 80 -12.71 40.79 9.09
N LEU A 81 -13.48 39.91 8.44
CA LEU A 81 -13.03 38.54 8.18
C LEU A 81 -11.76 38.50 7.30
N TRP A 82 -11.67 39.39 6.31
CA TRP A 82 -10.48 39.50 5.46
C TRP A 82 -9.26 40.00 6.21
N ASP A 83 -9.42 41.01 7.07
CA ASP A 83 -8.35 41.50 7.94
C ASP A 83 -7.84 40.39 8.87
N LEU A 84 -8.75 39.61 9.44
CA LEU A 84 -8.44 38.48 10.32
C LEU A 84 -7.69 37.36 9.58
N VAL A 85 -8.13 36.98 8.38
CA VAL A 85 -7.42 36.00 7.54
C VAL A 85 -6.05 36.51 7.14
N THR A 86 -5.95 37.78 6.75
CA THR A 86 -4.68 38.40 6.33
C THR A 86 -3.68 38.39 7.47
N ALA A 87 -4.10 38.78 8.68
CA ALA A 87 -3.26 38.71 9.87
C ALA A 87 -2.78 37.28 10.15
N ALA A 88 -3.66 36.28 10.05
CA ALA A 88 -3.30 34.88 10.27
C ALA A 88 -2.29 34.35 9.21
N VAL A 89 -2.47 34.71 7.94
CA VAL A 89 -1.57 34.34 6.83
C VAL A 89 -0.19 34.98 7.00
N HIS A 90 -0.14 36.26 7.36
CA HIS A 90 1.09 36.99 7.62
C HIS A 90 1.89 36.35 8.75
N LEU A 91 1.24 36.08 9.89
CA LEU A 91 1.89 35.51 11.07
C LEU A 91 2.35 34.07 10.84
N ALA A 92 1.58 33.28 10.09
CA ALA A 92 2.02 31.96 9.67
C ALA A 92 3.23 32.02 8.72
N GLY A 93 3.45 33.14 8.01
CA GLY A 93 4.53 33.29 7.04
C GLY A 93 4.27 32.55 5.74
N VAL A 94 3.00 32.45 5.34
CA VAL A 94 2.54 31.72 4.13
C VAL A 94 1.99 32.64 3.05
N GLU A 95 2.31 33.93 3.14
CA GLU A 95 1.93 34.96 2.17
C GLU A 95 2.41 34.64 0.76
N GLY A 96 1.48 34.69 -0.21
CA GLY A 96 1.78 34.37 -1.60
C GLY A 96 2.17 32.91 -1.84
N LYS A 97 2.04 32.03 -0.83
CA LYS A 97 2.35 30.59 -0.91
C LYS A 97 1.09 29.72 -0.90
N LEU A 98 -0.02 30.23 -0.36
CA LEU A 98 -1.32 29.57 -0.41
C LEU A 98 -2.05 29.98 -1.69
N THR A 99 -1.94 29.16 -2.73
CA THR A 99 -2.73 29.31 -3.98
C THR A 99 -3.54 28.04 -4.22
N LEU A 100 -4.82 28.20 -4.57
CA LEU A 100 -5.70 27.09 -4.94
C LEU A 100 -5.96 27.19 -6.45
N GLY A 101 -5.43 26.26 -7.24
CA GLY A 101 -5.69 26.20 -8.69
C GLY A 101 -5.13 27.39 -9.50
N GLY A 102 -4.17 28.14 -8.97
CA GLY A 102 -3.62 29.36 -9.60
C GLY A 102 -4.43 30.63 -9.32
N GLU A 103 -5.57 30.51 -8.63
CA GLU A 103 -6.29 31.66 -8.06
C GLU A 103 -5.75 31.96 -6.64
N GLY A 104 -5.84 33.22 -6.24
CA GLY A 104 -5.38 33.70 -4.93
C GLY A 104 -6.18 33.11 -3.76
N LEU A 105 -5.93 33.60 -2.55
CA LEU A 105 -6.71 33.22 -1.37
C LEU A 105 -8.20 33.51 -1.60
N GLY A 106 -9.04 32.51 -1.36
CA GLY A 106 -10.49 32.64 -1.30
C GLY A 106 -10.99 32.50 0.15
N LEU A 107 -12.13 33.13 0.47
CA LEU A 107 -12.78 33.02 1.77
C LEU A 107 -14.04 32.15 1.63
N TRP A 108 -13.99 30.93 2.18
CA TRP A 108 -15.15 30.05 2.29
C TRP A 108 -15.66 30.02 3.73
N ILE A 109 -16.96 30.23 3.91
CA ILE A 109 -17.59 30.28 5.23
C ILE A 109 -18.52 29.07 5.37
N SER A 110 -18.24 28.23 6.36
CA SER A 110 -19.16 27.19 6.83
C SER A 110 -19.64 27.58 8.22
N SER A 111 -20.96 27.62 8.41
CA SER A 111 -21.58 27.99 9.69
C SER A 111 -22.35 26.82 10.27
N ARG A 112 -22.19 26.57 11.58
CA ARG A 112 -22.88 25.52 12.31
C ARG A 112 -23.34 26.07 13.66
N GLN A 113 -24.58 25.72 14.04
CA GLN A 113 -25.08 26.04 15.37
C GLN A 113 -24.46 25.10 16.40
N ILE A 114 -23.92 25.66 17.48
CA ILE A 114 -23.29 24.91 18.59
C ILE A 114 -24.18 25.08 19.84
N PRO A 115 -24.55 23.99 20.54
CA PRO A 115 -25.33 24.08 21.77
C PRO A 115 -24.49 24.71 22.90
N LEU A 116 -25.12 25.61 23.67
CA LEU A 116 -24.57 26.13 24.91
C LEU A 116 -24.70 25.04 25.99
N ARG A 117 -23.63 24.29 26.29
CA ARG A 117 -23.59 23.36 27.43
C ARG A 117 -22.39 23.67 28.33
N ASP A 118 -22.58 23.54 29.65
CA ASP A 118 -21.58 23.78 30.71
C ASP A 118 -20.58 22.62 30.88
N GLU A 119 -20.79 21.47 30.24
CA GLU A 119 -19.84 20.35 30.22
C GLU A 119 -18.93 20.45 29.00
N GLN A 120 -17.63 20.17 29.20
CA GLN A 120 -16.58 20.25 28.18
C GLN A 120 -17.08 19.72 26.83
N PRO A 121 -17.01 20.54 25.75
CA PRO A 121 -17.48 20.10 24.44
C PRO A 121 -16.70 18.86 24.01
N ASP A 122 -17.42 17.94 23.36
CA ASP A 122 -16.82 16.88 22.56
C ASP A 122 -15.72 17.49 21.68
N PRO A 123 -14.47 16.99 21.66
CA PRO A 123 -13.39 17.57 20.87
C PRO A 123 -13.76 17.77 19.38
N GLU A 124 -14.64 16.92 18.83
CA GLU A 124 -15.19 17.08 17.46
C GLU A 124 -16.18 18.26 17.30
N GLN A 125 -16.75 18.74 18.40
CA GLN A 125 -17.69 19.88 18.47
C GLN A 125 -17.06 21.13 19.10
N SER A 126 -15.81 21.04 19.56
CA SER A 126 -15.05 22.15 20.11
C SER A 126 -14.59 23.12 19.01
N SER A 127 -14.29 24.36 19.38
CA SER A 127 -13.69 25.35 18.46
C SER A 127 -12.34 24.91 17.88
N ASP A 128 -11.74 23.84 18.42
CA ASP A 128 -10.41 23.30 18.09
C ASP A 128 -10.42 22.15 17.06
N PHE A 129 -11.52 21.96 16.33
CA PHE A 129 -11.61 20.94 15.26
C PHE A 129 -10.53 21.07 14.16
N LEU A 130 -9.92 22.25 14.03
CA LEU A 130 -8.88 22.55 13.05
C LEU A 130 -7.52 21.96 13.42
N ASN A 131 -7.33 21.60 14.68
CA ASN A 131 -6.05 21.19 15.23
C ASN A 131 -6.13 19.75 15.72
N SER A 132 -4.96 19.10 15.77
CA SER A 132 -4.92 17.71 16.21
C SER A 132 -5.01 17.67 17.74
N PHE A 133 -5.98 16.93 18.27
CA PHE A 133 -6.07 16.59 19.69
C PHE A 133 -4.76 15.97 20.23
N PHE A 134 -4.02 15.26 19.37
CA PHE A 134 -2.77 14.58 19.74
C PHE A 134 -1.53 15.47 19.66
N SER A 135 -1.65 16.73 19.21
CA SER A 135 -0.50 17.60 18.94
C SER A 135 0.44 17.76 20.15
N ARG A 136 -0.11 17.98 21.34
CA ARG A 136 0.65 18.08 22.59
C ARG A 136 1.35 16.75 22.94
N ASP A 137 0.67 15.63 22.78
CA ASP A 137 1.24 14.31 23.07
C ASP A 137 2.39 13.98 22.10
N LEU A 138 2.23 14.33 20.82
CA LEU A 138 3.25 14.16 19.79
C LEU A 138 4.48 15.05 20.05
N HIS A 139 4.28 16.27 20.55
CA HIS A 139 5.36 17.16 21.01
C HIS A 139 6.13 16.55 22.20
N GLU A 140 5.43 16.06 23.22
CA GLU A 140 6.09 15.43 24.35
C GLU A 140 6.83 14.14 23.96
N LEU A 141 6.30 13.38 22.99
CA LEU A 141 6.99 12.23 22.42
C LEU A 141 8.26 12.63 21.65
N SER A 142 8.23 13.76 20.93
CA SER A 142 9.39 14.24 20.16
C SER A 142 10.55 14.64 21.08
N LYS A 143 10.27 15.34 22.19
CA LYS A 143 11.27 15.80 23.18
C LYS A 143 12.01 14.67 23.87
N ARG A 144 11.36 13.53 24.07
CA ARG A 144 11.94 12.42 24.84
C ARG A 144 13.06 11.70 24.10
N GLY A 145 13.28 11.95 22.81
CA GLY A 145 14.38 11.37 22.02
C GLY A 145 14.36 9.83 21.92
N LEU A 146 13.32 9.18 22.44
CA LEU A 146 13.21 7.75 22.71
C LEU A 146 11.87 7.20 22.16
N GLY A 147 11.46 7.69 20.99
CA GLY A 147 10.36 7.09 20.24
C GLY A 147 10.88 5.95 19.34
N PRO A 148 10.12 4.86 19.13
CA PRO A 148 10.38 3.93 18.04
C PRO A 148 10.58 4.67 16.71
N GLU A 149 11.34 4.10 15.77
CA GLU A 149 11.59 4.72 14.45
C GLU A 149 10.29 5.13 13.73
N SER A 150 9.21 4.38 13.95
CA SER A 150 7.87 4.71 13.46
C SER A 150 7.34 6.07 13.94
N VAL A 151 7.62 6.48 15.18
CA VAL A 151 7.24 7.80 15.71
C VAL A 151 8.08 8.89 15.05
N ARG A 152 9.39 8.70 14.93
CA ARG A 152 10.26 9.67 14.23
C ARG A 152 9.84 9.86 12.77
N ARG A 153 9.48 8.76 12.11
CA ARG A 153 8.96 8.74 10.74
C ARG A 153 7.60 9.42 10.63
N TYR A 154 6.68 9.16 11.57
CA TYR A 154 5.39 9.83 11.64
C TYR A 154 5.55 11.35 11.78
N LEU A 155 6.49 11.78 12.62
CA LEU A 155 6.82 13.17 12.87
C LEU A 155 7.68 13.81 11.75
N GLY A 156 8.07 13.07 10.70
CA GLY A 156 8.91 13.60 9.62
C GLY A 156 10.33 13.99 10.06
N SER A 157 10.82 13.44 11.17
CA SER A 157 12.14 13.71 11.77
C SER A 157 13.19 12.65 11.44
N GLY A 158 12.85 11.68 10.56
CA GLY A 158 13.75 10.65 10.04
C GLY A 158 14.37 11.04 8.69
N PRO A 159 15.39 10.30 8.21
CA PRO A 159 16.00 10.56 6.91
C PRO A 159 14.97 10.49 5.78
N ALA A 160 15.05 11.44 4.84
CA ALA A 160 14.22 11.43 3.65
C ALA A 160 14.46 10.13 2.88
N ARG A 161 13.41 9.32 2.73
CA ARG A 161 13.45 8.12 1.89
C ARG A 161 13.06 8.47 0.47
N GLU A 162 13.66 7.75 -0.47
CA GLU A 162 13.23 7.74 -1.86
C GLU A 162 11.73 7.38 -1.91
N ARG A 163 10.94 8.25 -2.53
CA ARG A 163 9.52 8.03 -2.73
C ARG A 163 9.32 7.47 -4.12
N ILE A 164 8.56 6.40 -4.22
CA ILE A 164 8.19 5.80 -5.49
C ILE A 164 6.76 6.24 -5.77
N ASP A 165 6.56 6.94 -6.89
CA ASP A 165 5.22 7.16 -7.43
C ASP A 165 4.74 5.86 -8.08
N VAL A 166 3.77 5.21 -7.45
CA VAL A 166 3.20 3.94 -7.90
C VAL A 166 2.31 4.09 -9.14
N GLY A 167 1.83 5.31 -9.44
CA GLY A 167 1.12 5.62 -10.68
C GLY A 167 2.06 5.67 -11.88
N GLU A 168 3.27 6.21 -11.68
CA GLU A 168 4.33 6.18 -12.70
C GLU A 168 5.04 4.82 -12.79
N ASN A 169 5.06 4.06 -11.68
CA ASN A 169 5.75 2.77 -11.56
C ASN A 169 4.78 1.63 -11.21
N PRO A 170 3.82 1.27 -12.09
CA PRO A 170 2.81 0.25 -11.81
C PRO A 170 3.40 -1.15 -11.57
N GLY A 171 4.61 -1.41 -12.08
CA GLY A 171 5.35 -2.66 -11.80
C GLY A 171 5.61 -2.87 -10.30
N VAL A 172 5.84 -1.81 -9.53
CA VAL A 172 6.06 -1.90 -8.08
C VAL A 172 4.80 -2.41 -7.36
N VAL A 173 3.62 -1.97 -7.81
CA VAL A 173 2.35 -2.47 -7.27
C VAL A 173 2.16 -3.94 -7.64
N TYR A 174 2.41 -4.30 -8.89
CA TYR A 174 2.31 -5.67 -9.38
C TYR A 174 3.19 -6.64 -8.57
N ASP A 175 4.43 -6.24 -8.30
CA ASP A 175 5.37 -7.05 -7.53
C ASP A 175 5.00 -7.15 -6.06
N SER A 176 4.46 -6.07 -5.50
CA SER A 176 4.03 -6.03 -4.10
C SER A 176 2.81 -6.90 -3.83
N VAL A 177 2.07 -7.28 -4.88
CA VAL A 177 0.96 -8.26 -4.81
C VAL A 177 1.36 -9.64 -5.35
N ALA A 178 2.66 -9.91 -5.48
CA ALA A 178 3.15 -11.23 -5.88
C ALA A 178 2.66 -12.32 -4.90
N PRO A 179 2.40 -13.55 -5.39
CA PRO A 179 1.94 -14.66 -4.56
C PRO A 179 2.78 -14.92 -3.32
N ASP A 180 4.10 -14.78 -3.40
CA ASP A 180 5.00 -14.96 -2.25
C ASP A 180 4.80 -13.93 -1.12
N LEU A 181 4.24 -12.75 -1.42
CA LEU A 181 3.99 -11.69 -0.44
C LEU A 181 2.60 -11.75 0.19
N ILE A 182 1.71 -12.62 -0.30
CA ILE A 182 0.37 -12.79 0.27
C ILE A 182 0.49 -13.42 1.66
N PRO A 183 -0.14 -12.89 2.73
CA PRO A 183 -0.07 -13.53 4.04
C PRO A 183 -0.63 -14.95 4.06
N ASP A 184 -0.12 -15.81 4.95
CA ASP A 184 -0.59 -17.22 5.06
C ASP A 184 -2.04 -17.33 5.53
N GLY A 185 -2.56 -16.30 6.20
CA GLY A 185 -3.93 -16.20 6.64
C GLY A 185 -4.73 -15.22 5.78
N ARG A 186 -5.85 -15.68 5.23
CA ARG A 186 -6.90 -14.85 4.63
C ARG A 186 -8.15 -14.98 5.48
N TRP A 187 -8.92 -13.89 5.61
CA TRP A 187 -10.20 -13.97 6.29
C TRP A 187 -11.12 -14.98 5.59
N PRO A 188 -11.93 -15.77 6.31
CA PRO A 188 -12.85 -16.75 5.71
C PRO A 188 -14.07 -16.08 5.04
N ALA A 189 -13.81 -15.06 4.20
CA ALA A 189 -14.76 -14.45 3.28
C ALA A 189 -14.95 -15.33 2.03
N ASP A 190 -15.94 -14.98 1.21
CA ASP A 190 -16.27 -15.67 -0.03
C ASP A 190 -15.00 -15.83 -0.90
N PRO A 191 -14.59 -17.06 -1.26
CA PRO A 191 -13.40 -17.30 -2.09
C PRO A 191 -13.44 -16.61 -3.46
N THR A 192 -14.62 -16.26 -3.98
CA THR A 192 -14.78 -15.54 -5.25
C THR A 192 -14.57 -14.02 -5.10
N GLN A 193 -14.59 -13.50 -3.87
CA GLN A 193 -14.41 -12.09 -3.57
C GLN A 193 -12.98 -11.82 -3.08
N ALA A 194 -12.09 -11.50 -4.03
CA ALA A 194 -10.74 -11.06 -3.71
C ALA A 194 -10.72 -9.58 -3.28
N LEU A 195 -9.72 -9.21 -2.46
CA LEU A 195 -9.38 -7.81 -2.24
C LEU A 195 -9.06 -7.13 -3.57
N SER A 196 -9.35 -5.83 -3.67
CA SER A 196 -8.83 -5.04 -4.78
C SER A 196 -7.30 -5.01 -4.73
N VAL A 197 -6.65 -4.77 -5.87
CA VAL A 197 -5.17 -4.73 -5.96
C VAL A 197 -4.57 -3.76 -4.93
N SER A 198 -5.17 -2.58 -4.75
CA SER A 198 -4.71 -1.59 -3.77
C SER A 198 -4.89 -2.03 -2.32
N GLN A 199 -5.97 -2.75 -2.01
CA GLN A 199 -6.18 -3.33 -0.68
C GLN A 199 -5.18 -4.46 -0.42
N GLN A 200 -4.98 -5.37 -1.38
CA GLN A 200 -4.00 -6.46 -1.25
C GLN A 200 -2.58 -5.91 -1.12
N PHE A 201 -2.24 -4.89 -1.89
CA PHE A 201 -0.98 -4.15 -1.76
C PHE A 201 -0.80 -3.65 -0.33
N ALA A 202 -1.81 -2.99 0.23
CA ALA A 202 -1.75 -2.49 1.60
C ALA A 202 -1.59 -3.62 2.62
N VAL A 203 -2.36 -4.71 2.53
CA VAL A 203 -2.23 -5.88 3.41
C VAL A 203 -0.82 -6.47 3.35
N ASN A 204 -0.31 -6.74 2.14
CA ASN A 204 1.01 -7.34 1.94
C ASN A 204 2.11 -6.45 2.53
N ARG A 205 2.08 -5.14 2.27
CA ARG A 205 3.07 -4.21 2.79
C ARG A 205 2.97 -4.03 4.31
N ILE A 206 1.75 -4.02 4.88
CA ILE A 206 1.58 -3.98 6.34
C ILE A 206 2.20 -5.21 6.99
N ILE A 207 1.89 -6.40 6.49
CA ILE A 207 2.42 -7.64 7.07
C ILE A 207 3.94 -7.73 6.87
N ALA A 208 4.45 -7.48 5.67
CA ALA A 208 5.89 -7.58 5.37
C ALA A 208 6.74 -6.48 6.04
N ASP A 209 6.27 -5.22 6.07
CA ASP A 209 7.09 -4.10 6.56
C ASP A 209 6.88 -3.81 8.04
N VAL A 210 5.67 -4.00 8.59
CA VAL A 210 5.33 -3.54 9.94
C VAL A 210 5.40 -4.67 10.95
N ALA A 211 5.02 -5.90 10.58
CA ALA A 211 5.07 -7.04 11.49
C ALA A 211 6.48 -7.67 11.57
N ASP A 212 7.28 -7.56 10.52
CA ASP A 212 8.60 -8.21 10.41
C ASP A 212 9.81 -7.26 10.50
N SER A 213 9.60 -5.94 10.53
CA SER A 213 10.68 -4.95 10.64
C SER A 213 10.43 -3.87 11.70
N SER A 214 11.49 -3.25 12.20
CA SER A 214 11.44 -2.16 13.21
C SER A 214 10.97 -0.81 12.66
N ASP A 215 10.66 -0.71 11.36
CA ASP A 215 10.35 0.54 10.63
C ASP A 215 8.86 0.88 10.56
N GLY A 216 8.06 0.23 11.42
CA GLY A 216 6.62 0.00 11.28
C GLY A 216 5.70 1.21 11.29
N LEU A 217 5.69 1.99 10.22
CA LEU A 217 4.63 2.94 9.91
C LEU A 217 4.19 2.76 8.45
N PHE A 218 2.91 2.43 8.29
CA PHE A 218 2.27 2.31 6.99
C PHE A 218 0.96 3.10 7.01
N ALA A 219 0.76 3.97 6.02
CA ALA A 219 -0.43 4.80 5.90
C ALA A 219 -1.29 4.32 4.74
N VAL A 220 -2.57 4.08 5.01
CA VAL A 220 -3.57 3.72 3.99
C VAL A 220 -4.54 4.87 3.86
N ASN A 221 -4.54 5.51 2.69
CA ASN A 221 -5.61 6.42 2.35
C ASN A 221 -6.78 5.60 1.78
N GLY A 222 -7.97 5.81 2.30
CA GLY A 222 -9.18 5.13 1.85
C GLY A 222 -10.33 6.13 1.83
N PRO A 223 -10.84 6.53 0.66
CA PRO A 223 -12.10 7.24 0.55
C PRO A 223 -13.26 6.49 1.25
N PRO A 224 -14.40 7.13 1.53
CA PRO A 224 -15.60 6.44 2.01
C PRO A 224 -15.93 5.21 1.15
N ASP A 225 -16.42 4.14 1.78
CA ASP A 225 -16.84 2.87 1.16
C ASP A 225 -15.75 2.08 0.40
N THR A 226 -14.47 2.35 0.65
CA THR A 226 -13.34 1.60 0.05
C THR A 226 -12.93 0.33 0.81
N GLY A 227 -13.81 -0.22 1.65
CA GLY A 227 -13.60 -1.53 2.29
C GLY A 227 -12.46 -1.60 3.31
N LYS A 228 -12.22 -0.53 4.10
CA LYS A 228 -11.19 -0.52 5.16
C LYS A 228 -11.33 -1.66 6.16
N THR A 229 -12.57 -1.98 6.56
CA THR A 229 -12.85 -3.10 7.46
C THR A 229 -12.52 -4.44 6.80
N THR A 230 -12.72 -4.58 5.50
CA THR A 230 -12.33 -5.78 4.74
C THR A 230 -10.82 -5.99 4.75
N MET A 231 -10.04 -4.93 4.55
CA MET A 231 -8.58 -4.97 4.68
C MET A 231 -8.14 -5.36 6.11
N LEU A 232 -8.80 -4.79 7.13
CA LEU A 232 -8.51 -5.08 8.53
C LEU A 232 -8.78 -6.56 8.88
N ARG A 233 -9.84 -7.16 8.33
CA ARG A 233 -10.15 -8.59 8.48
C ARG A 233 -8.99 -9.47 8.00
N ASP A 234 -8.44 -9.19 6.84
CA ASP A 234 -7.30 -9.97 6.32
C ASP A 234 -6.03 -9.79 7.15
N ILE A 235 -5.78 -8.59 7.70
CA ILE A 235 -4.69 -8.37 8.66
C ILE A 235 -4.90 -9.21 9.93
N VAL A 236 -6.12 -9.24 10.48
CA VAL A 236 -6.46 -10.07 11.65
C VAL A 236 -6.24 -11.55 11.33
N ALA A 237 -6.70 -12.03 10.18
CA ALA A 237 -6.53 -13.43 9.77
C ALA A 237 -5.05 -13.80 9.62
N ALA A 238 -4.23 -12.93 9.02
CA ALA A 238 -2.80 -13.11 8.88
C ALA A 238 -2.11 -13.26 10.25
N LEU A 239 -2.39 -12.35 11.19
CA LEU A 239 -1.79 -12.38 12.53
C LEU A 239 -2.25 -13.59 13.36
N VAL A 240 -3.54 -13.94 13.30
CA VAL A 240 -4.07 -15.15 13.97
C VAL A 240 -3.40 -16.41 13.42
N THR A 241 -3.24 -16.51 12.09
CA THR A 241 -2.59 -17.66 11.43
C THR A 241 -1.11 -17.74 11.80
N ARG A 242 -0.40 -16.61 11.84
CA ARG A 242 0.99 -16.52 12.32
C ARG A 242 1.13 -17.02 13.75
N ARG A 243 0.22 -16.62 14.65
CA ARG A 243 0.22 -17.12 16.03
C ARG A 243 -0.10 -18.62 16.10
N ALA A 244 -1.03 -19.10 15.29
CA ALA A 244 -1.37 -20.52 15.20
C ALA A 244 -0.17 -21.35 14.73
N GLN A 245 0.59 -20.87 13.75
CA GLN A 245 1.83 -21.50 13.30
C GLN A 245 2.86 -21.61 14.43
N ALA A 246 3.11 -20.51 15.15
CA ALA A 246 4.03 -20.53 16.28
C ALA A 246 3.59 -21.49 17.40
N LEU A 247 2.28 -21.60 17.64
CA LEU A 247 1.72 -22.56 18.60
C LEU A 247 1.86 -24.00 18.10
N ALA A 248 1.62 -24.27 16.82
CA ALA A 248 1.66 -25.61 16.23
C ALA A 248 3.05 -26.25 16.26
N GLU A 249 4.13 -25.47 16.39
CA GLU A 249 5.49 -25.99 16.61
C GLU A 249 5.62 -26.78 17.94
N PHE A 250 4.78 -26.51 18.93
CA PHE A 250 4.86 -27.17 20.23
C PHE A 250 4.16 -28.53 20.29
N ALA A 251 4.85 -29.55 20.80
CA ALA A 251 4.27 -30.88 21.00
C ALA A 251 3.07 -30.87 21.96
N ARG A 252 3.10 -30.03 23.00
CA ARG A 252 2.00 -29.87 23.96
C ARG A 252 1.63 -28.38 24.08
N PRO A 253 0.34 -28.03 24.28
CA PRO A 253 -0.05 -26.63 24.44
C PRO A 253 0.65 -25.95 25.62
N SER A 254 0.94 -26.71 26.68
CA SER A 254 1.64 -26.19 27.87
C SER A 254 3.07 -25.73 27.59
N ASP A 255 3.70 -26.21 26.52
CA ASP A 255 5.08 -25.86 26.17
C ASP A 255 5.19 -24.43 25.63
N ALA A 256 4.06 -23.82 25.22
CA ALA A 256 3.96 -22.41 24.84
C ALA A 256 4.22 -21.45 26.03
N PHE A 257 4.21 -21.96 27.26
CA PHE A 257 4.47 -21.19 28.47
C PHE A 257 5.86 -21.46 29.02
N THR A 258 6.47 -20.44 29.60
CA THR A 258 7.74 -20.55 30.34
C THR A 258 7.48 -21.00 31.79
N LYS A 259 8.57 -21.22 32.53
CA LYS A 259 8.49 -21.47 33.98
C LYS A 259 8.21 -20.20 34.80
N THR A 260 8.37 -19.02 34.20
CA THR A 260 8.13 -17.73 34.87
C THR A 260 6.64 -17.53 35.10
N GLU A 261 6.28 -17.24 36.34
CA GLU A 261 4.91 -16.94 36.76
C GLU A 261 4.86 -15.51 37.33
N TYR A 262 3.89 -14.73 36.86
CA TYR A 262 3.56 -13.44 37.44
C TYR A 262 2.38 -13.64 38.38
N SER A 263 2.48 -13.15 39.62
CA SER A 263 1.38 -13.21 40.59
C SER A 263 1.13 -11.86 41.24
N TRP A 264 -0.14 -11.54 41.48
CA TRP A 264 -0.58 -10.30 42.11
C TRP A 264 -1.85 -10.53 42.95
N ILE A 265 -2.16 -9.60 43.85
CA ILE A 265 -3.43 -9.58 44.59
C ILE A 265 -4.39 -8.67 43.82
N SER A 266 -5.55 -9.18 43.42
CA SER A 266 -6.56 -8.37 42.74
C SER A 266 -7.29 -7.44 43.71
N LYS A 267 -8.03 -6.45 43.19
CA LYS A 267 -8.89 -5.56 44.00
C LYS A 267 -9.94 -6.29 44.86
N THR A 268 -10.21 -7.55 44.55
CA THR A 268 -11.11 -8.45 45.30
C THR A 268 -10.36 -9.35 46.30
N ASP A 269 -9.12 -8.99 46.66
CA ASP A 269 -8.26 -9.71 47.60
C ASP A 269 -7.99 -11.19 47.24
N LYS A 270 -8.05 -11.52 45.95
CA LYS A 270 -7.74 -12.86 45.43
C LYS A 270 -6.34 -12.85 44.84
N ARG A 271 -5.50 -13.81 45.24
CA ARG A 271 -4.24 -14.07 44.55
C ARG A 271 -4.54 -14.56 43.13
N ARG A 272 -3.99 -13.88 42.14
CA ARG A 272 -4.03 -14.23 40.73
C ARG A 272 -2.62 -14.59 40.27
N SER A 273 -2.52 -15.54 39.36
CA SER A 273 -1.25 -15.83 38.70
C SER A 273 -1.46 -16.20 37.23
N VAL A 274 -0.43 -15.89 36.42
CA VAL A 274 -0.39 -16.22 35.00
C VAL A 274 1.03 -16.60 34.62
N ARG A 275 1.17 -17.67 33.85
CA ARG A 275 2.47 -18.06 33.30
C ARG A 275 2.81 -17.21 32.09
N GLN A 276 4.07 -16.82 32.02
CA GLN A 276 4.58 -16.03 30.91
C GLN A 276 4.62 -16.87 29.63
N LEU A 277 4.02 -16.39 28.53
CA LEU A 277 4.13 -16.99 27.20
C LEU A 277 5.57 -16.96 26.68
N ARG A 278 6.02 -17.97 25.94
CA ARG A 278 7.31 -17.93 25.23
C ARG A 278 7.32 -16.80 24.20
N HIS A 279 8.49 -16.21 23.98
CA HIS A 279 8.66 -15.12 23.01
C HIS A 279 8.22 -15.51 21.60
N SER A 280 8.43 -16.77 21.20
CA SER A 280 8.04 -17.27 19.88
C SER A 280 6.54 -17.21 19.57
N VAL A 281 5.69 -17.11 20.60
CA VAL A 281 4.21 -17.02 20.45
C VAL A 281 3.70 -15.57 20.52
N ARG A 282 4.59 -14.62 20.84
CA ARG A 282 4.32 -13.18 20.91
C ARG A 282 4.61 -12.52 19.57
N GLY A 283 4.19 -11.27 19.39
CA GLY A 283 4.43 -10.48 18.18
C GLY A 283 3.29 -10.56 17.16
N ALA A 284 2.20 -11.23 17.50
CA ALA A 284 0.98 -11.31 16.68
C ALA A 284 -0.22 -10.59 17.35
N GLU A 285 0.05 -9.78 18.37
CA GLU A 285 -0.94 -8.95 19.04
C GLU A 285 -1.32 -7.75 18.16
N ILE A 286 -2.61 -7.41 18.13
CA ILE A 286 -3.12 -6.24 17.42
C ILE A 286 -3.85 -5.33 18.40
N ILE A 287 -3.64 -4.02 18.26
CA ILE A 287 -4.40 -2.99 18.94
C ILE A 287 -5.07 -2.14 17.88
N ILE A 288 -6.40 -2.06 17.94
CA ILE A 288 -7.20 -1.20 17.07
C ILE A 288 -7.67 -0.02 17.92
N ALA A 289 -7.36 1.19 17.47
CA ALA A 289 -7.75 2.42 18.11
C ALA A 289 -8.37 3.38 17.09
N SER A 290 -9.34 4.18 17.54
CA SER A 290 -9.95 5.25 16.76
C SER A 290 -10.33 6.39 17.71
N SER A 291 -10.29 7.63 17.23
CA SER A 291 -10.84 8.79 17.95
C SER A 291 -12.37 8.78 17.95
N ASN A 292 -12.99 8.06 17.02
CA ASN A 292 -14.43 7.86 16.95
C ASN A 292 -14.81 6.53 17.62
N ASN A 293 -15.39 6.62 18.83
CA ASN A 293 -15.86 5.45 19.59
C ASN A 293 -16.85 4.58 18.80
N GLY A 294 -17.70 5.19 17.96
CA GLY A 294 -18.63 4.47 17.10
C GLY A 294 -17.92 3.59 16.06
N ALA A 295 -16.77 4.01 15.54
CA ALA A 295 -15.98 3.19 14.62
C ALA A 295 -15.41 1.94 15.30
N VAL A 296 -14.90 2.07 16.53
CA VAL A 296 -14.38 0.91 17.29
C VAL A 296 -15.51 -0.04 17.69
N ASP A 297 -16.65 0.51 18.10
CA ASP A 297 -17.84 -0.28 18.43
C ASP A 297 -18.33 -1.06 17.20
N ASN A 298 -18.41 -0.43 16.02
CA ASN A 298 -18.81 -1.09 14.78
C ASN A 298 -17.86 -2.24 14.43
N ILE A 299 -16.54 -2.02 14.47
CA ILE A 299 -15.56 -3.07 14.20
C ILE A 299 -15.72 -4.24 15.19
N SER A 300 -15.94 -3.93 16.48
CA SER A 300 -16.10 -4.94 17.54
C SER A 300 -17.39 -5.77 17.40
N LEU A 301 -18.43 -5.23 16.76
CA LEU A 301 -19.71 -5.90 16.54
C LEU A 301 -19.80 -6.56 15.15
N GLU A 302 -19.07 -6.06 14.15
CA GLU A 302 -19.13 -6.57 12.77
C GLU A 302 -18.23 -7.79 12.57
N ILE A 303 -17.01 -7.79 13.14
CA ILE A 303 -16.04 -8.88 12.98
C ILE A 303 -16.55 -10.25 13.48
N PRO A 304 -17.19 -10.37 14.65
CA PRO A 304 -17.61 -11.68 15.18
C PRO A 304 -18.95 -12.15 14.61
N GLY A 305 -19.73 -11.30 13.93
CA GLY A 305 -21.06 -11.66 13.43
C GLY A 305 -21.01 -12.64 12.25
N GLU A 306 -21.97 -13.57 12.14
CA GLU A 306 -21.98 -14.62 11.10
C GLU A 306 -21.89 -14.10 9.66
N LYS A 307 -22.44 -12.91 9.39
CA LYS A 307 -22.38 -12.26 8.07
C LYS A 307 -20.95 -11.85 7.67
N ALA A 308 -19.99 -11.85 8.61
CA ALA A 308 -18.59 -11.56 8.33
C ALA A 308 -17.85 -12.73 7.67
N VAL A 309 -18.40 -13.94 7.69
CA VAL A 309 -17.77 -15.13 7.09
C VAL A 309 -18.66 -15.74 6.01
N PHE A 310 -18.03 -16.38 5.04
CA PHE A 310 -18.73 -17.10 3.99
C PHE A 310 -19.55 -18.26 4.58
N GLU A 311 -20.75 -18.47 4.05
CA GLU A 311 -21.69 -19.48 4.55
C GLU A 311 -21.07 -20.88 4.62
N GLY A 312 -20.24 -21.24 3.63
CA GLY A 312 -19.53 -22.53 3.59
C GLY A 312 -18.50 -22.75 4.70
N TYR A 313 -18.18 -21.74 5.53
CA TYR A 313 -17.30 -21.86 6.69
C TYR A 313 -18.03 -21.79 8.03
N ARG A 314 -19.34 -21.52 8.06
CA ARG A 314 -20.11 -21.35 9.30
C ARG A 314 -20.16 -22.64 10.12
N ASP A 315 -20.37 -23.77 9.46
CA ASP A 315 -20.44 -25.09 10.12
C ASP A 315 -19.07 -25.65 10.54
N VAL A 316 -17.99 -24.96 10.19
CA VAL A 316 -16.60 -25.41 10.45
C VAL A 316 -16.01 -24.74 11.70
N SER A 317 -16.64 -23.66 12.20
CA SER A 317 -16.12 -22.86 13.31
C SER A 317 -17.00 -22.99 14.56
N ASP A 318 -16.46 -23.62 15.60
CA ASP A 318 -17.03 -23.62 16.97
C ASP A 318 -16.10 -22.88 17.95
N TYR A 319 -15.49 -21.77 17.51
CA TYR A 319 -14.58 -21.00 18.37
C TYR A 319 -15.36 -20.17 19.39
N PHE A 320 -15.87 -20.83 20.43
CA PHE A 320 -16.67 -20.24 21.51
C PHE A 320 -17.90 -19.46 20.99
N THR A 321 -18.58 -20.02 19.99
CA THR A 321 -19.69 -19.40 19.25
C THR A 321 -20.82 -18.93 20.18
N ASP A 322 -21.19 -19.74 21.18
CA ASP A 322 -22.22 -19.37 22.15
C ASP A 322 -21.83 -18.15 23.00
N ILE A 323 -20.57 -18.10 23.47
CA ILE A 323 -20.05 -16.98 24.26
C ILE A 323 -20.00 -15.72 23.39
N ALA A 324 -19.52 -15.86 22.15
CA ALA A 324 -19.46 -14.75 21.20
C ALA A 324 -20.85 -14.20 20.87
N THR A 325 -21.83 -15.08 20.67
CA THR A 325 -23.23 -14.70 20.43
C THR A 325 -23.83 -13.98 21.63
N ALA A 326 -23.60 -14.46 22.85
CA ALA A 326 -24.04 -13.78 24.06
C ALA A 326 -23.43 -12.39 24.21
N LEU A 327 -22.13 -12.25 23.92
CA LEU A 327 -21.44 -10.96 23.92
C LEU A 327 -21.99 -10.01 22.86
N LEU A 328 -22.20 -10.49 21.63
CA LEU A 328 -22.74 -9.70 20.52
C LEU A 328 -24.14 -9.16 20.83
N ARG A 329 -25.02 -10.00 21.40
CA ARG A 329 -26.37 -9.61 21.83
C ARG A 329 -26.34 -8.59 22.97
N SER A 330 -25.45 -8.76 23.96
CA SER A 330 -25.31 -7.81 25.07
C SER A 330 -24.77 -6.43 24.64
N GLY A 331 -24.02 -6.38 23.54
CA GLY A 331 -23.41 -5.15 23.02
C GLY A 331 -24.38 -4.26 22.22
N ARG A 332 -25.50 -4.81 21.75
CA ARG A 332 -26.54 -4.11 21.00
C ARG A 332 -27.72 -3.79 21.92
N GLU A 333 -27.64 -2.73 22.71
CA GLU A 333 -28.86 -2.21 23.36
C GLU A 333 -29.84 -1.71 22.29
N PRO A 334 -31.16 -1.96 22.42
CA PRO A 334 -32.17 -1.50 21.47
C PRO A 334 -32.26 0.03 21.53
N HIS A 335 -31.49 0.71 20.69
CA HIS A 335 -31.58 2.15 20.54
C HIS A 335 -32.85 2.49 19.75
N GLY A 336 -33.93 2.77 20.47
CA GLY A 336 -35.02 3.66 20.07
C GLY A 336 -35.82 3.27 18.81
N GLY A 337 -37.05 2.78 19.03
CA GLY A 337 -38.15 2.96 18.08
C GLY A 337 -38.56 1.72 17.30
N THR A 338 -39.79 1.30 17.54
CA THR A 338 -40.56 0.24 16.88
C THR A 338 -40.07 -1.19 17.11
N GLU A 339 -40.75 -1.84 18.05
CA GLU A 339 -41.02 -3.28 18.01
C GLU A 339 -41.72 -3.62 16.69
N THR A 340 -40.95 -3.88 15.64
CA THR A 340 -41.47 -4.69 14.53
C THR A 340 -41.16 -6.14 14.88
N GLY A 341 -42.21 -6.85 15.30
CA GLY A 341 -42.19 -8.29 15.60
C GLY A 341 -41.88 -9.14 14.37
N GLY A 342 -40.62 -9.15 13.95
CA GLY A 342 -40.09 -10.01 12.90
C GLY A 342 -38.72 -10.55 13.29
N SER A 343 -38.64 -11.85 13.60
CA SER A 343 -37.47 -12.74 13.42
C SER A 343 -36.06 -12.24 13.80
N GLY A 344 -35.91 -11.27 14.71
CA GLY A 344 -34.64 -10.57 14.98
C GLY A 344 -33.63 -11.30 15.88
N ASP A 345 -34.02 -12.38 16.56
CA ASP A 345 -33.11 -13.12 17.45
C ASP A 345 -32.15 -14.06 16.70
N ALA A 346 -32.54 -14.49 15.50
CA ALA A 346 -31.72 -15.34 14.62
C ALA A 346 -30.67 -14.54 13.82
N GLU A 347 -30.81 -13.22 13.69
CA GLU A 347 -29.89 -12.39 12.89
C GLU A 347 -28.64 -11.91 13.66
N ASN A 348 -28.58 -12.14 14.97
CA ASN A 348 -27.52 -11.64 15.87
C ASN A 348 -26.68 -12.77 16.47
N THR A 349 -26.32 -13.74 15.64
CA THR A 349 -25.41 -14.83 15.97
C THR A 349 -23.99 -14.50 15.53
N ALA A 350 -23.02 -15.04 16.28
CA ALA A 350 -21.61 -14.89 16.01
C ALA A 350 -21.05 -16.18 15.39
N TRP A 351 -20.03 -16.08 14.54
CA TRP A 351 -19.31 -17.26 14.03
C TRP A 351 -18.14 -17.68 14.92
N GLY A 352 -17.72 -16.81 15.85
CA GLY A 352 -16.63 -17.08 16.78
C GLY A 352 -16.22 -15.88 17.64
N LEU A 353 -15.54 -16.15 18.75
CA LEU A 353 -15.08 -15.17 19.73
C LEU A 353 -13.79 -14.47 19.28
N VAL A 354 -13.88 -13.61 18.27
CA VAL A 354 -12.70 -12.90 17.71
C VAL A 354 -12.50 -11.51 18.31
N SER A 355 -13.57 -10.83 18.70
CA SER A 355 -13.53 -9.51 19.32
C SER A 355 -14.71 -9.29 20.27
N GLY A 356 -14.66 -8.20 21.05
CA GLY A 356 -15.77 -7.80 21.91
C GLY A 356 -15.63 -6.38 22.44
N ARG A 357 -16.75 -5.82 22.91
CA ARG A 357 -16.87 -4.42 23.32
C ARG A 357 -16.29 -4.21 24.73
N LEU A 358 -15.21 -3.46 24.85
CA LEU A 358 -14.55 -3.18 26.13
C LEU A 358 -14.75 -1.74 26.61
N GLY A 359 -14.47 -0.72 25.80
CA GLY A 359 -14.82 0.71 26.04
C GLY A 359 -15.00 1.17 27.50
N SER A 360 -16.24 1.52 27.87
CA SER A 360 -16.62 2.06 29.19
C SER A 360 -16.44 1.05 30.35
N ALA A 361 -16.41 1.53 31.60
CA ALA A 361 -16.32 0.63 32.76
C ALA A 361 -17.47 -0.38 32.85
N SER A 362 -18.67 0.04 32.42
CA SER A 362 -19.83 -0.84 32.29
C SER A 362 -19.57 -1.94 31.26
N ASN A 363 -19.13 -1.57 30.05
CA ASN A 363 -18.84 -2.51 28.96
C ASN A 363 -17.77 -3.53 29.35
N ARG A 364 -16.65 -3.09 29.96
CA ARG A 364 -15.60 -4.00 30.45
C ARG A 364 -16.14 -5.00 31.47
N SER A 365 -16.99 -4.55 32.38
CA SER A 365 -17.57 -5.39 33.43
C SER A 365 -18.55 -6.41 32.85
N ALA A 366 -19.42 -5.96 31.93
CA ALA A 366 -20.35 -6.82 31.20
C ALA A 366 -19.61 -7.87 30.38
N PHE A 367 -18.61 -7.46 29.58
CA PHE A 367 -17.77 -8.36 28.81
C PHE A 367 -17.10 -9.41 29.70
N ALA A 368 -16.42 -8.99 30.77
CA ALA A 368 -15.71 -9.90 31.65
C ALA A 368 -16.64 -10.91 32.33
N ASN A 369 -17.83 -10.47 32.77
CA ASN A 369 -18.81 -11.35 33.39
C ASN A 369 -19.38 -12.35 32.39
N THR A 370 -19.81 -11.90 31.21
CA THR A 370 -20.37 -12.78 30.16
C THR A 370 -19.32 -13.76 29.64
N LEU A 371 -18.09 -13.30 29.39
CA LEU A 371 -17.00 -14.16 28.93
C LEU A 371 -16.70 -15.28 29.95
N MET A 372 -16.57 -14.92 31.23
CA MET A 372 -16.15 -15.87 32.26
C MET A 372 -17.28 -16.79 32.72
N PHE A 373 -18.48 -16.25 32.92
CA PHE A 373 -19.58 -16.93 33.61
C PHE A 373 -20.80 -17.18 32.72
N GLY A 374 -20.77 -16.73 31.47
CA GLY A 374 -21.89 -16.82 30.55
C GLY A 374 -22.97 -15.77 30.79
N ALA A 375 -24.06 -15.86 30.04
CA ALA A 375 -25.23 -15.01 30.17
C ALA A 375 -26.47 -15.85 30.50
N ARG A 376 -27.42 -15.24 31.21
CA ARG A 376 -28.80 -15.76 31.31
C ARG A 376 -29.65 -15.05 30.29
N GLN A 377 -30.30 -15.79 29.40
CA GLN A 377 -31.33 -15.23 28.54
C GLN A 377 -32.58 -14.89 29.36
N ALA A 378 -33.28 -13.84 28.99
CA ALA A 378 -34.53 -13.43 29.63
C ALA A 378 -35.68 -14.33 29.15
N GLY A 379 -36.28 -15.12 30.05
CA GLY A 379 -37.42 -15.99 29.75
C GLY A 379 -37.56 -17.16 30.72
N LYS A 380 -38.79 -17.62 30.99
CA LYS A 380 -39.02 -18.82 31.83
C LYS A 380 -38.54 -20.06 31.07
N GLY A 381 -37.50 -20.72 31.60
CA GLY A 381 -36.93 -21.94 31.02
C GLY A 381 -35.72 -21.74 30.11
N ALA A 382 -35.19 -20.51 30.01
CA ALA A 382 -34.06 -20.22 29.12
C ALA A 382 -32.74 -20.84 29.64
N GLU A 383 -32.03 -21.55 28.75
CA GLU A 383 -30.74 -22.16 29.05
C GLU A 383 -29.67 -21.10 29.34
N LYS A 384 -28.81 -21.40 30.33
CA LYS A 384 -27.65 -20.56 30.64
C LYS A 384 -26.60 -20.78 29.55
N THR A 385 -26.18 -19.71 28.89
CA THR A 385 -25.01 -19.78 28.00
C THR A 385 -23.78 -20.18 28.82
N ILE A 386 -23.02 -21.16 28.33
CA ILE A 386 -21.80 -21.67 28.98
C ILE A 386 -20.72 -20.58 28.94
N GLY A 387 -20.10 -20.27 30.08
CA GLY A 387 -18.95 -19.35 30.15
C GLY A 387 -17.61 -20.06 30.08
N LEU A 388 -16.51 -19.32 29.94
CA LEU A 388 -15.16 -19.90 29.89
C LEU A 388 -14.80 -20.69 31.18
N SER A 389 -15.33 -20.28 32.33
CA SER A 389 -15.13 -21.03 33.58
C SER A 389 -15.77 -22.42 33.56
N ASP A 390 -16.92 -22.55 32.90
CA ASP A 390 -17.59 -23.83 32.70
C ASP A 390 -16.76 -24.73 31.76
N TYR A 391 -16.16 -24.15 30.69
CA TYR A 391 -15.23 -24.86 29.80
C TYR A 391 -13.97 -25.36 30.53
N LEU A 392 -13.39 -24.55 31.42
CA LEU A 392 -12.18 -24.92 32.17
C LEU A 392 -12.45 -25.92 33.30
N GLY A 393 -13.68 -25.93 33.85
CA GLY A 393 -14.10 -26.84 34.91
C GLY A 393 -14.67 -28.17 34.41
N ALA A 394 -15.07 -28.26 33.15
CA ALA A 394 -15.58 -29.49 32.55
C ALA A 394 -14.46 -30.51 32.31
N SER A 395 -14.82 -31.80 32.32
CA SER A 395 -13.94 -32.84 31.79
C SER A 395 -13.64 -32.56 30.30
N PRO A 396 -12.46 -32.96 29.77
CA PRO A 396 -12.13 -32.75 28.36
C PRO A 396 -13.29 -33.24 27.50
N ARG A 397 -13.92 -32.34 26.75
CA ARG A 397 -15.05 -32.75 25.91
C ARG A 397 -14.55 -33.72 24.85
N GLN A 398 -15.31 -34.79 24.60
CA GLN A 398 -14.94 -35.83 23.64
C GLN A 398 -15.06 -35.37 22.17
N ASP A 399 -15.79 -34.30 21.92
CA ASP A 399 -16.03 -33.67 20.61
C ASP A 399 -14.92 -32.70 20.18
N VAL A 400 -13.99 -32.34 21.08
CA VAL A 400 -12.90 -31.41 20.77
C VAL A 400 -11.74 -32.15 20.12
N MET A 401 -11.29 -31.64 18.96
CA MET A 401 -10.13 -32.18 18.25
C MET A 401 -8.89 -32.23 19.16
N PRO A 402 -8.24 -33.39 19.33
CA PRO A 402 -7.01 -33.49 20.09
C PRO A 402 -5.91 -32.60 19.51
N TRP A 403 -5.10 -31.99 20.39
CA TRP A 403 -4.02 -31.08 19.99
C TRP A 403 -3.06 -31.65 18.94
N GLY A 404 -2.66 -32.91 19.08
CA GLY A 404 -1.79 -33.58 18.10
C GLY A 404 -2.42 -33.65 16.71
N THR A 405 -3.71 -33.98 16.64
CA THR A 405 -4.47 -34.02 15.38
C THR A 405 -4.62 -32.62 14.78
N ALA A 406 -4.93 -31.62 15.60
CA ALA A 406 -5.04 -30.22 15.16
C ALA A 406 -3.72 -29.69 14.57
N ARG A 407 -2.58 -30.03 15.20
CA ARG A 407 -1.25 -29.69 14.67
C ARG A 407 -1.00 -30.30 13.30
N VAL A 408 -1.26 -31.59 13.15
CA VAL A 408 -1.07 -32.29 11.87
C VAL A 408 -1.96 -31.68 10.79
N ALA A 409 -3.25 -31.45 11.10
CA ALA A 409 -4.18 -30.82 10.18
C ALA A 409 -3.71 -29.41 9.75
N PHE A 410 -3.20 -28.62 10.69
CA PHE A 410 -2.64 -27.29 10.42
C PHE A 410 -1.44 -27.36 9.47
N PHE A 411 -0.45 -28.22 9.75
CA PHE A 411 0.72 -28.35 8.87
C PHE A 411 0.36 -28.87 7.48
N VAL A 412 -0.57 -29.83 7.37
CA VAL A 412 -1.07 -30.30 6.07
C VAL A 412 -1.73 -29.16 5.28
N ALA A 413 -2.51 -28.30 5.94
CA ALA A 413 -3.10 -27.13 5.31
C ALA A 413 -2.04 -26.11 4.87
N ARG A 414 -1.04 -25.84 5.73
CA ARG A 414 0.09 -24.95 5.42
C ARG A 414 0.89 -25.44 4.22
N ASP A 415 1.29 -26.71 4.22
CA ASP A 415 2.08 -27.28 3.13
C ASP A 415 1.30 -27.25 1.79
N ARG A 416 -0.03 -27.34 1.84
CA ARG A 416 -0.88 -27.12 0.65
C ARG A 416 -0.83 -25.67 0.17
N VAL A 417 -0.91 -24.70 1.08
CA VAL A 417 -0.78 -23.27 0.75
C VAL A 417 0.59 -23.00 0.14
N ASP A 418 1.67 -23.50 0.74
CA ASP A 418 3.03 -23.30 0.26
C ASP A 418 3.25 -23.85 -1.16
N ARG A 419 2.76 -25.07 -1.44
CA ARG A 419 2.82 -25.62 -2.80
C ARG A 419 2.09 -24.75 -3.83
N LEU A 420 0.88 -24.31 -3.49
CA LEU A 420 0.07 -23.46 -4.36
C LEU A 420 0.67 -22.06 -4.54
N ARG A 421 1.36 -21.55 -3.52
CA ARG A 421 2.10 -20.28 -3.55
C ARG A 421 3.27 -20.38 -4.51
N VAL A 422 4.10 -21.42 -4.41
CA VAL A 422 5.23 -21.67 -5.32
C VAL A 422 4.77 -21.78 -6.77
N GLU A 423 3.70 -22.53 -7.05
CA GLU A 423 3.13 -22.65 -8.40
C GLU A 423 2.72 -21.28 -8.97
N ARG A 424 1.98 -20.49 -8.19
CA ARG A 424 1.53 -19.16 -8.61
C ARG A 424 2.66 -18.16 -8.74
N GLN A 425 3.68 -18.25 -7.89
CA GLN A 425 4.87 -17.41 -7.98
C GLN A 425 5.62 -17.68 -9.29
N GLY A 426 5.73 -18.95 -9.70
CA GLY A 426 6.31 -19.30 -11.00
C GLY A 426 5.58 -18.63 -12.17
N LEU A 427 4.24 -18.59 -12.13
CA LEU A 427 3.43 -17.89 -13.12
C LEU A 427 3.62 -16.37 -13.09
N HIS A 428 3.73 -15.78 -11.89
CA HIS A 428 4.01 -14.35 -11.72
C HIS A 428 5.36 -13.96 -12.34
N LEU A 429 6.42 -14.72 -12.05
CA LEU A 429 7.76 -14.48 -12.62
C LEU A 429 7.76 -14.64 -14.14
N ALA A 430 7.14 -15.71 -14.67
CA ALA A 430 7.02 -15.92 -16.10
C ALA A 430 6.25 -14.79 -16.80
N HIS A 431 5.17 -14.29 -16.20
CA HIS A 431 4.43 -13.15 -16.73
C HIS A 431 5.27 -11.87 -16.76
N ARG A 432 6.10 -11.66 -15.73
CA ARG A 432 6.99 -10.50 -15.63
C ARG A 432 8.12 -10.52 -16.66
N GLU A 433 8.66 -11.70 -16.97
CA GLU A 433 9.74 -11.88 -17.97
C GLU A 433 9.23 -11.82 -19.42
N ARG A 434 7.94 -12.13 -19.64
CA ARG A 434 7.34 -12.25 -20.99
C ARG A 434 7.66 -11.07 -21.93
N PRO A 435 7.51 -9.79 -21.54
CA PRO A 435 7.80 -8.68 -22.45
C PRO A 435 9.26 -8.67 -22.93
N GLY A 436 10.21 -8.99 -22.03
CA GLY A 436 11.63 -9.08 -22.36
C GLY A 436 11.93 -10.22 -23.33
N LEU A 437 11.31 -11.39 -23.13
CA LEU A 437 11.43 -12.52 -24.05
C LEU A 437 10.84 -12.21 -25.43
N VAL A 438 9.68 -11.55 -25.49
CA VAL A 438 9.06 -11.12 -26.75
C VAL A 438 9.96 -10.14 -27.51
N ALA A 439 10.56 -9.18 -26.81
CA ALA A 439 11.50 -8.23 -27.40
C ALA A 439 12.77 -8.92 -27.91
N SER A 440 13.32 -9.87 -27.14
CA SER A 440 14.49 -10.67 -27.56
C SER A 440 14.19 -11.45 -28.84
N ILE A 441 13.05 -12.16 -28.89
CA ILE A 441 12.63 -12.91 -30.08
C ILE A 441 12.49 -11.99 -31.31
N ALA A 442 11.95 -10.78 -31.13
CA ALA A 442 11.83 -9.82 -32.21
C ALA A 442 13.20 -9.30 -32.69
N ALA A 443 14.14 -9.07 -31.78
CA ALA A 443 15.51 -8.67 -32.10
C ALA A 443 16.26 -9.79 -32.84
N ASP A 444 16.15 -11.03 -32.35
CA ASP A 444 16.79 -12.20 -32.96
C ASP A 444 16.25 -12.46 -34.37
N ARG A 445 14.93 -12.34 -34.58
CA ARG A 445 14.31 -12.43 -35.92
C ARG A 445 14.85 -11.35 -36.85
N SER A 446 14.93 -10.11 -36.37
CA SER A 446 15.47 -8.99 -37.16
C SER A 446 16.94 -9.21 -37.55
N GLN A 447 17.72 -9.81 -36.66
CA GLN A 447 19.11 -10.18 -36.91
C GLN A 447 19.23 -11.32 -37.92
N LEU A 448 18.39 -12.36 -37.81
CA LEU A 448 18.32 -13.46 -38.80
C LEU A 448 17.99 -12.92 -40.20
N ASP A 449 16.95 -12.10 -40.34
CA ASP A 449 16.57 -11.50 -41.64
C ASP A 449 17.71 -10.67 -42.26
N ARG A 450 18.54 -10.04 -41.43
CA ARG A 450 19.71 -9.27 -41.89
C ARG A 450 20.82 -10.20 -42.37
N LEU A 451 21.11 -11.25 -41.61
CA LEU A 451 22.13 -12.25 -41.96
C LEU A 451 21.74 -13.00 -43.24
N GLU A 452 20.47 -13.36 -43.41
CA GLU A 452 19.96 -13.98 -44.64
C GLU A 452 20.14 -13.07 -45.85
N ARG A 453 19.80 -11.77 -45.72
CA ARG A 453 20.05 -10.78 -46.79
C ARG A 453 21.53 -10.65 -47.14
N GLN A 454 22.41 -10.65 -46.14
CA GLN A 454 23.86 -10.60 -46.36
C GLN A 454 24.38 -11.86 -47.04
N LEU A 455 23.89 -13.03 -46.64
CA LEU A 455 24.24 -14.31 -47.25
C LEU A 455 23.80 -14.34 -48.72
N SER A 456 22.55 -14.01 -49.03
CA SER A 456 22.06 -13.97 -50.41
C SER A 456 22.83 -12.95 -51.27
N ALA A 457 23.20 -11.79 -50.71
CA ALA A 457 24.02 -10.82 -51.41
C ALA A 457 25.44 -11.36 -51.70
N ALA A 458 26.05 -12.05 -50.73
CA ALA A 458 27.37 -12.67 -50.89
C ALA A 458 27.33 -13.82 -51.90
N GLU A 459 26.29 -14.66 -51.89
CA GLU A 459 26.09 -15.75 -52.85
C GLU A 459 25.91 -15.22 -54.28
N ASN A 460 25.09 -14.17 -54.44
CA ASN A 460 24.89 -13.50 -55.73
C ASN A 460 26.20 -12.88 -56.23
N SER A 461 26.97 -12.22 -55.37
CA SER A 461 28.28 -11.66 -55.71
C SER A 461 29.26 -12.77 -56.12
N ALA A 462 29.32 -13.87 -55.37
CA ALA A 462 30.17 -15.01 -55.70
C ALA A 462 29.76 -15.68 -57.03
N ALA A 463 28.46 -15.78 -57.32
CA ALA A 463 27.95 -16.30 -58.59
C ALA A 463 28.33 -15.40 -59.77
N LEU A 464 28.21 -14.08 -59.62
CA LEU A 464 28.66 -13.12 -60.63
C LEU A 464 30.17 -13.23 -60.86
N CYS A 465 30.98 -13.28 -59.81
CA CYS A 465 32.42 -13.48 -59.94
C CYS A 465 32.77 -14.79 -60.66
N ARG A 466 32.07 -15.90 -60.36
CA ARG A 466 32.28 -17.18 -61.06
C ARG A 466 31.95 -17.08 -62.56
N LEU A 467 30.88 -16.38 -62.92
CA LEU A 467 30.52 -16.13 -64.32
C LEU A 467 31.55 -15.25 -65.03
N THR A 468 32.05 -14.22 -64.37
CA THR A 468 33.11 -13.36 -64.93
C THR A 468 34.42 -14.13 -65.11
N VAL A 469 34.80 -14.96 -64.14
CA VAL A 469 35.99 -15.83 -64.24
C VAL A 469 35.82 -16.86 -65.36
N SER A 470 34.65 -17.45 -65.54
CA SER A 470 34.44 -18.40 -66.65
C SER A 470 34.44 -17.71 -68.01
N ALA A 471 33.82 -16.53 -68.13
CA ALA A 471 33.82 -15.75 -69.36
C ALA A 471 35.23 -15.31 -69.77
N THR A 472 36.00 -14.77 -68.81
CA THR A 472 37.41 -14.39 -69.04
C THR A 472 38.27 -15.60 -69.41
N ALA A 473 38.06 -16.76 -68.78
CA ALA A 473 38.77 -17.99 -69.15
C ALA A 473 38.42 -18.48 -70.57
N VAL A 474 37.16 -18.35 -71.01
CA VAL A 474 36.75 -18.67 -72.38
C VAL A 474 37.37 -17.71 -73.39
N ASP A 475 37.35 -16.40 -73.10
CA ASP A 475 37.96 -15.38 -73.96
C ASP A 475 39.48 -15.58 -74.06
N GLU A 476 40.14 -15.91 -72.93
CA GLU A 476 41.57 -16.23 -72.91
C GLU A 476 41.85 -17.49 -73.75
N GLN A 477 41.06 -18.55 -73.59
CA GLN A 477 41.23 -19.78 -74.38
C GLN A 477 41.05 -19.51 -75.88
N LYS A 478 40.07 -18.67 -76.25
CA LYS A 478 39.87 -18.25 -77.64
C LYS A 478 41.07 -17.46 -78.16
N ALA A 479 41.58 -16.50 -77.39
CA ALA A 479 42.78 -15.75 -77.75
C ALA A 479 44.00 -16.67 -77.92
N ARG A 480 44.17 -17.68 -77.06
CA ARG A 480 45.22 -18.71 -77.20
C ARG A 480 45.06 -19.52 -78.48
N THR A 481 43.83 -19.95 -78.82
CA THR A 481 43.57 -20.66 -80.07
C THR A 481 43.78 -19.81 -81.30
N ASP A 482 43.42 -18.52 -81.27
CA ASP A 482 43.63 -17.58 -82.38
C ASP A 482 45.13 -17.33 -82.61
N VAL A 483 45.91 -17.16 -81.54
CA VAL A 483 47.39 -17.06 -81.61
C VAL A 483 47.98 -18.36 -82.19
N ALA A 484 47.52 -19.53 -81.74
CA ALA A 484 48.01 -20.82 -82.24
C ALA A 484 47.66 -21.04 -83.72
N ALA A 485 46.43 -20.72 -84.12
CA ALA A 485 45.97 -20.82 -85.51
C ALA A 485 46.72 -19.86 -86.44
N HIS A 486 46.91 -18.60 -86.03
CA HIS A 486 47.69 -17.61 -86.78
C HIS A 486 49.17 -18.02 -86.87
N SER A 487 49.72 -18.62 -85.81
CA SER A 487 51.08 -19.17 -85.80
C SER A 487 51.26 -20.34 -86.78
N ALA A 488 50.24 -21.20 -86.91
CA ALA A 488 50.22 -22.31 -87.85
C ALA A 488 50.07 -21.85 -89.31
N ALA A 489 49.38 -20.73 -89.56
CA ALA A 489 49.22 -20.10 -90.87
C ALA A 489 50.45 -19.30 -91.34
N LYS A 490 51.65 -19.67 -90.88
CA LYS A 490 52.90 -18.97 -91.23
C LYS A 490 53.19 -19.11 -92.74
N PRO A 491 53.47 -18.00 -93.46
CA PRO A 491 53.73 -18.06 -94.90
C PRO A 491 54.90 -18.98 -95.24
N ASN A 492 54.71 -19.86 -96.21
CA ASN A 492 55.75 -20.80 -96.65
C ASN A 492 56.81 -20.07 -97.50
N ALA A 493 58.02 -20.64 -97.58
CA ALA A 493 59.18 -19.99 -98.21
C ALA A 493 58.91 -19.47 -99.64
N LEU A 494 58.06 -20.15 -100.41
CA LEU A 494 57.64 -19.72 -101.75
C LEU A 494 56.76 -18.46 -101.73
N GLU A 495 55.76 -18.37 -100.83
CA GLU A 495 54.90 -17.19 -100.69
C GLU A 495 55.66 -15.94 -100.24
N VAL A 496 56.69 -16.13 -99.41
CA VAL A 496 57.57 -15.04 -98.96
C VAL A 496 58.35 -14.44 -100.13
N VAL A 497 58.84 -15.27 -101.04
CA VAL A 497 59.59 -14.85 -102.22
C VAL A 497 58.68 -14.15 -103.24
N PHE A 498 57.50 -14.71 -103.54
CA PHE A 498 56.55 -14.12 -104.50
C PHE A 498 55.96 -12.78 -104.04
N THR A 499 55.88 -12.54 -102.73
CA THR A 499 55.35 -11.28 -102.17
C THR A 499 56.44 -10.28 -101.79
N LEU A 500 57.71 -10.54 -102.16
CA LEU A 500 58.88 -9.73 -101.78
C LEU A 500 58.92 -9.44 -100.27
N GLY A 501 58.58 -10.43 -99.45
CA GLY A 501 58.58 -10.33 -97.98
C GLY A 501 57.41 -9.57 -97.35
N ARG A 502 56.47 -9.02 -98.14
CA ARG A 502 55.30 -8.30 -97.59
C ARG A 502 54.40 -9.21 -96.76
N SER A 503 54.19 -10.46 -97.17
CA SER A 503 53.35 -11.44 -96.44
C SER A 503 53.89 -11.77 -95.04
N VAL A 504 55.21 -11.85 -94.88
CA VAL A 504 55.86 -12.07 -93.58
C VAL A 504 55.74 -10.85 -92.69
N LYS A 505 55.85 -9.65 -93.27
CA LYS A 505 55.74 -8.40 -92.51
C LYS A 505 54.32 -8.18 -91.98
N THR A 506 53.29 -8.43 -92.78
CA THR A 506 51.88 -8.37 -92.35
C THR A 506 51.55 -9.47 -91.34
N TRP A 507 52.08 -10.69 -91.54
CA TRP A 507 51.91 -11.79 -90.59
C TRP A 507 52.54 -11.49 -89.22
N ARG A 508 53.77 -10.93 -89.19
CA ARG A 508 54.46 -10.54 -87.94
C ARG A 508 53.71 -9.43 -87.19
N ALA A 509 53.22 -8.42 -87.90
CA ALA A 509 52.44 -7.35 -87.28
C ALA A 509 51.14 -7.87 -86.63
N ALA A 510 50.42 -8.78 -87.31
CA ALA A 510 49.24 -9.44 -86.76
C ALA A 510 49.57 -10.38 -85.58
N GLN A 511 50.73 -11.06 -85.63
CA GLN A 511 51.21 -11.90 -84.52
C GLN A 511 51.53 -11.06 -83.27
N GLU A 512 52.20 -9.91 -83.43
CA GLU A 512 52.49 -8.99 -82.32
C GLU A 512 51.20 -8.45 -81.69
N GLU A 513 50.20 -8.07 -82.50
CA GLU A 513 48.91 -7.59 -82.00
C GLU A 513 48.13 -8.67 -81.22
N LEU A 514 48.06 -9.90 -81.74
CA LEU A 514 47.39 -11.01 -81.07
C LEU A 514 48.10 -11.43 -79.78
N THR A 515 49.44 -11.42 -79.77
CA THR A 515 50.24 -11.76 -78.58
C THR A 515 50.13 -10.67 -77.51
N ALA A 516 50.06 -9.40 -77.91
CA ALA A 516 49.82 -8.28 -76.99
C ALA A 516 48.43 -8.34 -76.35
N LYS A 517 47.38 -8.69 -77.11
CA LYS A 517 46.02 -8.92 -76.58
C LYS A 517 45.99 -10.07 -75.57
N LEU A 518 46.66 -11.18 -75.85
CA LEU A 518 46.77 -12.31 -74.92
C LEU A 518 47.52 -11.95 -73.63
N MET A 519 48.63 -11.21 -73.75
CA MET A 519 49.42 -10.75 -72.59
C MET A 519 48.64 -9.76 -71.72
N ALA A 520 47.83 -8.88 -72.32
CA ALA A 520 46.95 -7.96 -71.59
C ALA A 520 45.84 -8.70 -70.83
N MET A 521 45.39 -9.86 -71.31
CA MET A 521 44.36 -10.68 -70.66
C MET A 521 44.92 -11.64 -69.60
N SER A 522 46.21 -11.96 -69.64
CA SER A 522 46.89 -12.88 -68.68
C SER A 522 47.70 -12.16 -67.60
N GLY A 523 47.86 -10.83 -67.71
CA GLY A 523 48.61 -9.98 -66.77
C GLY A 523 47.74 -9.15 -65.81
N ALA A 524 46.42 -9.36 -65.80
CA ALA A 524 45.47 -8.81 -64.82
C ALA A 524 44.90 -9.98 -64.00
#